data_AF-A0A836BAC4-F1
#
_entry.id   AF-A0A836BAC4-F1
#
_cell.length_a   1.000
_cell.length_b   1.000
_cell.length_c   1.000
_cell.angle_alpha   90.00
_cell.angle_beta   90.00
_cell.angle_gamma   90.00
#
_symmetry.space_group_name_H-M   'P 1'
#
loop_
_entity.id
_entity.type
_entity.pdbx_description
1 polymer ?
#
loop_
_entity_poly.entity_id
_entity_poly.type
_entity_poly.pdbx_seq_one_letter_code
_entity_poly.pdbx_strand_id
1 'polypeptide(L)'
;MKAGYELQLQTGDQTLQENLAEKEAFQRLMLEPQVIALASTFTARIISGKARSGSDPSSGGMKAFILKNEENSQLVGKLTKVAGLDCSPDEFAEFADKNYTLRNDDQHNSLDEFLIDKARKLKAAGAVRLLHSQLSWQCSLIANMEELLDCLKEAS
;
A
#
# COMPACT_ATOMS: atom_id res chain seq x y z
N MET A 1 31.69 20.42 39.72
CA MET A 1 30.28 20.60 39.34
C MET A 1 29.96 20.28 37.87
N LYS A 2 30.93 20.06 36.97
CA LYS A 2 30.64 19.73 35.54
C LYS A 2 30.17 18.28 35.30
N ALA A 3 30.74 17.30 35.99
CA ALA A 3 30.48 15.88 35.72
C ALA A 3 29.03 15.42 35.98
N GLY A 4 28.33 16.03 36.96
CA GLY A 4 26.93 15.68 37.26
C GLY A 4 25.93 16.19 36.22
N TYR A 5 26.22 17.34 35.60
CA TYR A 5 25.39 17.92 34.54
C TYR A 5 25.54 17.16 33.21
N GLU A 6 26.74 16.72 32.86
CA GLU A 6 27.00 15.95 31.65
C GLU A 6 26.33 14.56 31.70
N LEU A 7 26.31 13.91 32.87
CA LEU A 7 25.59 12.65 33.06
C LEU A 7 24.07 12.83 32.95
N GLN A 8 23.50 13.90 33.52
CA GLN A 8 22.06 14.16 33.42
C GLN A 8 21.60 14.46 31.98
N LEU A 9 22.43 15.16 31.19
CA LEU A 9 22.18 15.40 29.76
C LEU A 9 22.24 14.10 28.95
N GLN A 10 23.27 13.26 29.17
CA GLN A 10 23.38 11.97 28.49
C GLN A 10 22.23 11.02 28.82
N THR A 11 21.77 11.01 30.08
CA THR A 11 20.64 10.17 30.50
C THR A 11 19.33 10.67 29.90
N GLY A 12 19.13 11.99 29.85
CA GLY A 12 17.95 12.61 29.21
C GLY A 12 17.89 12.34 27.70
N ASP A 13 19.03 12.42 27.02
CA ASP A 13 19.13 12.12 25.58
C ASP A 13 18.88 10.63 25.27
N GLN A 14 19.37 9.72 26.11
CA GLN A 14 19.08 8.28 25.97
C GLN A 14 17.60 7.97 26.15
N THR A 15 16.97 8.49 27.22
CA THR A 15 15.54 8.28 27.47
C THR A 15 14.67 8.89 26.36
N LEU A 16 15.07 10.02 25.77
CA LEU A 16 14.38 10.59 24.61
C LEU A 16 14.50 9.69 23.37
N GLN A 17 15.68 9.14 23.10
CA GLN A 17 15.91 8.23 21.98
C GLN A 17 15.10 6.93 22.12
N GLU A 18 15.05 6.34 23.31
CA GLU A 18 14.26 5.14 23.59
C GLU A 18 12.76 5.39 23.36
N ASN A 19 12.22 6.49 23.89
CA ASN A 19 10.83 6.87 23.70
C ASN A 19 10.48 7.12 22.22
N LEU A 20 11.41 7.67 21.43
CA LEU A 20 11.22 7.87 19.99
C LEU A 20 11.23 6.53 19.24
N ALA A 21 12.14 5.62 19.59
CA ALA A 21 12.22 4.30 19.01
C ALA A 21 10.96 3.46 19.29
N GLU A 22 10.45 3.49 20.53
CA GLU A 22 9.20 2.82 20.90
C GLU A 22 8.00 3.36 20.14
N LYS A 23 7.89 4.70 20.02
CA LYS A 23 6.82 5.33 19.23
C LYS A 23 6.89 4.94 17.76
N GLU A 24 8.09 4.90 17.17
CA GLU A 24 8.25 4.47 15.78
C GLU A 24 7.87 2.99 15.61
N ALA A 25 8.31 2.12 16.52
CA ALA A 25 7.97 0.69 16.49
C ALA A 25 6.45 0.47 16.59
N PHE A 26 5.78 1.18 17.50
CA PHE A 26 4.32 1.15 17.61
C PHE A 26 3.62 1.67 16.35
N GLN A 27 4.11 2.77 15.77
CA GLN A 27 3.56 3.31 14.51
C GLN A 27 3.70 2.31 13.37
N ARG A 28 4.85 1.64 13.23
CA ARG A 28 5.04 0.58 12.23
C ARG A 28 4.02 -0.54 12.41
N LEU A 29 3.87 -1.05 13.64
CA LEU A 29 2.94 -2.12 13.98
C LEU A 29 1.48 -1.78 13.62
N MET A 30 1.07 -0.52 13.82
CA MET A 30 -0.29 -0.09 13.54
C MET A 30 -0.54 0.22 12.05
N LEU A 31 0.48 0.72 11.34
CA LEU A 31 0.35 1.16 9.94
C LEU A 31 0.54 0.02 8.94
N GLU A 32 1.37 -0.98 9.26
CA GLU A 32 1.63 -2.14 8.41
C GLU A 32 0.37 -2.85 7.90
N PRO A 33 -0.58 -3.28 8.75
CA PRO A 33 -1.79 -3.95 8.28
C PRO A 33 -2.65 -3.04 7.41
N GLN A 34 -2.64 -1.73 7.66
CA GLN A 34 -3.42 -0.75 6.88
C GLN A 34 -2.82 -0.54 5.48
N VAL A 35 -1.49 -0.53 5.37
CA VAL A 35 -0.77 -0.46 4.09
C VAL A 35 -1.04 -1.70 3.24
N ILE A 36 -0.96 -2.88 3.85
CA ILE A 36 -1.25 -4.16 3.18
C ILE A 36 -2.71 -4.17 2.70
N ALA A 37 -3.66 -3.86 3.58
CA ALA A 37 -5.07 -3.86 3.25
C ALA A 37 -5.41 -2.91 2.09
N LEU A 38 -4.87 -1.68 2.10
CA LEU A 38 -5.14 -0.72 1.03
C LEU A 38 -4.58 -1.19 -0.33
N ALA A 39 -3.37 -1.74 -0.35
CA ALA A 39 -2.75 -2.28 -1.57
C ALA A 39 -3.56 -3.48 -2.11
N SER A 40 -4.06 -4.35 -1.24
CA SER A 40 -4.93 -5.47 -1.61
C SER A 40 -6.27 -4.98 -2.18
N THR A 41 -6.89 -3.97 -1.59
CA THR A 41 -8.12 -3.37 -2.10
C THR A 41 -7.92 -2.75 -3.49
N PHE A 42 -6.79 -2.06 -3.71
CA PHE A 42 -6.44 -1.54 -5.04
C PHE A 42 -6.25 -2.67 -6.07
N THR A 43 -5.57 -3.75 -5.69
CA THR A 43 -5.40 -4.93 -6.56
C THR A 43 -6.75 -5.54 -6.95
N ALA A 44 -7.68 -5.63 -5.99
CA ALA A 44 -9.04 -6.09 -6.26
C ALA A 44 -9.80 -5.14 -7.20
N ARG A 45 -9.58 -3.82 -7.10
CA ARG A 45 -10.12 -2.80 -8.00
C ARG A 45 -9.64 -2.96 -9.44
N ILE A 46 -8.37 -3.33 -9.65
CA ILE A 46 -7.83 -3.63 -10.99
C ILE A 46 -8.59 -4.81 -11.60
N ILE A 47 -8.64 -5.94 -10.87
CA ILE A 47 -9.24 -7.19 -11.37
C ILE A 47 -10.74 -7.03 -11.62
N SER A 48 -11.45 -6.25 -10.81
CA SER A 48 -12.90 -6.08 -10.95
C SER A 48 -13.32 -5.20 -12.11
N GLY A 49 -12.44 -4.33 -12.63
CA GLY A 49 -12.76 -3.33 -13.66
C GLY A 49 -13.85 -2.32 -13.29
N LYS A 50 -14.47 -2.43 -12.11
CA LYS A 50 -15.56 -1.56 -11.61
C LYS A 50 -15.33 -1.22 -10.15
N ALA A 51 -15.75 -0.03 -9.73
CA ALA A 51 -16.04 0.28 -8.34
C ALA A 51 -17.20 -0.63 -7.89
N ARG A 52 -16.89 -1.79 -7.31
CA ARG A 52 -17.90 -2.79 -6.97
C ARG A 52 -18.68 -2.36 -5.72
N SER A 53 -20.00 -2.41 -5.81
CA SER A 53 -20.90 -2.61 -4.67
C SER A 53 -21.32 -4.08 -4.67
N GLY A 54 -20.72 -4.91 -3.82
CA GLY A 54 -21.21 -6.27 -3.57
C GLY A 54 -20.40 -7.42 -4.16
N SER A 55 -20.63 -8.55 -3.50
CA SER A 55 -19.93 -9.83 -3.48
C SER A 55 -20.14 -10.65 -4.74
N ASP A 56 -19.19 -10.55 -5.68
CA ASP A 56 -19.01 -11.58 -6.70
C ASP A 56 -17.53 -11.99 -6.72
N PRO A 57 -17.18 -13.19 -6.25
CA PRO A 57 -15.80 -13.62 -6.15
C PRO A 57 -15.28 -13.92 -7.55
N SER A 58 -14.81 -12.88 -8.26
CA SER A 58 -14.10 -13.07 -9.53
C SER A 58 -12.95 -14.05 -9.29
N SER A 59 -13.05 -15.15 -10.02
CA SER A 59 -12.25 -16.36 -9.98
C SER A 59 -10.89 -16.13 -10.63
N GLY A 60 -9.81 -16.21 -9.85
CA GLY A 60 -8.46 -16.48 -10.38
C GLY A 60 -7.33 -15.51 -10.04
N GLY A 61 -7.57 -14.46 -9.24
CA GLY A 61 -6.49 -13.54 -8.83
C GLY A 61 -5.93 -12.70 -9.99
N MET A 62 -4.81 -12.02 -9.75
CA MET A 62 -4.13 -11.18 -10.74
C MET A 62 -3.53 -12.01 -11.86
N LYS A 63 -2.99 -13.22 -11.59
CA LYS A 63 -2.48 -14.10 -12.65
C LYS A 63 -3.57 -14.48 -13.65
N ALA A 64 -4.75 -14.89 -13.21
CA ALA A 64 -5.84 -15.19 -14.14
C ALA A 64 -6.35 -13.94 -14.87
N PHE A 65 -6.29 -12.77 -14.22
CA PHE A 65 -6.69 -11.51 -14.84
C PHE A 65 -5.80 -11.17 -16.05
N ILE A 66 -4.47 -11.22 -15.90
CA ILE A 66 -3.54 -10.91 -17.01
C ILE A 66 -3.54 -11.98 -18.10
N LEU A 67 -3.83 -13.25 -17.76
CA LEU A 67 -3.92 -14.34 -18.75
C LEU A 67 -5.22 -14.32 -19.57
N LYS A 68 -6.22 -13.54 -19.16
CA LYS A 68 -7.52 -13.50 -19.83
C LYS A 68 -7.44 -12.86 -21.22
N ASN A 69 -6.63 -11.82 -21.38
CA ASN A 69 -6.35 -11.17 -22.65
C ASN A 69 -5.07 -10.30 -22.55
N GLU A 70 -4.51 -9.95 -23.71
CA GLU A 70 -3.31 -9.12 -23.82
C GLU A 70 -3.52 -7.70 -23.26
N GLU A 71 -4.72 -7.14 -23.41
CA GLU A 71 -5.06 -5.79 -22.92
C GLU A 71 -4.91 -5.66 -21.39
N ASN A 72 -5.29 -6.70 -20.63
CA ASN A 72 -5.14 -6.75 -19.19
C ASN A 72 -3.67 -6.80 -18.77
N SER A 73 -2.85 -7.58 -19.49
CA SER A 73 -1.39 -7.63 -19.26
C SER A 73 -0.76 -6.26 -19.52
N GLN A 74 -1.14 -5.60 -20.62
CA GLN A 74 -0.68 -4.25 -20.96
C GLN A 74 -1.13 -3.21 -19.93
N LEU A 75 -2.37 -3.31 -19.42
CA LEU A 75 -2.86 -2.44 -18.35
C LEU A 75 -2.00 -2.58 -17.09
N VAL A 76 -1.75 -3.81 -16.63
CA VAL A 76 -0.87 -4.04 -15.46
C VAL A 76 0.55 -3.53 -15.73
N GLY A 77 1.07 -3.68 -16.95
CA GLY A 77 2.35 -3.12 -17.37
C GLY A 77 2.39 -1.58 -17.36
N LYS A 78 1.27 -0.90 -17.61
CA LYS A 78 1.15 0.56 -17.45
C LYS A 78 1.09 0.94 -15.96
N LEU A 79 0.30 0.23 -15.18
CA LEU A 79 0.12 0.51 -13.74
C LEU A 79 1.41 0.33 -12.95
N THR A 80 2.18 -0.72 -13.23
CA THR A 80 3.51 -0.94 -12.61
C THR A 80 4.46 0.23 -12.89
N LYS A 81 4.48 0.74 -14.12
CA LYS A 81 5.25 1.94 -14.49
C LYS A 81 4.77 3.20 -13.76
N VAL A 82 3.46 3.43 -13.69
CA VAL A 82 2.87 4.56 -12.93
C VAL A 82 3.22 4.45 -11.44
N ALA A 83 3.22 3.25 -10.89
CA ALA A 83 3.65 3.01 -9.51
C ALA A 83 5.18 3.14 -9.31
N GLY A 84 5.97 3.34 -10.37
CA GLY A 84 7.44 3.37 -10.29
C GLY A 84 8.05 2.01 -9.92
N LEU A 85 7.35 0.91 -10.22
CA LEU A 85 7.82 -0.45 -9.99
C LEU A 85 8.58 -0.94 -11.22
N ASP A 86 9.83 -1.35 -11.01
CA ASP A 86 10.63 -2.03 -12.04
C ASP A 86 10.32 -3.53 -12.00
N CYS A 87 9.14 -3.91 -12.50
CA CYS A 87 8.72 -5.30 -12.60
C CYS A 87 7.83 -5.54 -13.82
N SER A 88 7.80 -6.80 -14.27
CA SER A 88 6.89 -7.28 -15.31
C SER A 88 5.46 -7.48 -14.79
N PRO A 89 4.45 -7.53 -15.67
CA PRO A 89 3.08 -7.87 -15.28
C PRO A 89 2.96 -9.21 -14.54
N ASP A 90 3.76 -10.22 -14.93
CA ASP A 90 3.77 -11.54 -14.28
C ASP A 90 4.34 -11.49 -12.86
N GLU A 91 5.43 -10.75 -12.65
CA GLU A 91 6.00 -10.52 -11.32
C GLU A 91 5.03 -9.74 -10.42
N PHE A 92 4.36 -8.72 -11.00
CA PHE A 92 3.28 -8.01 -10.33
C PHE A 92 2.15 -8.93 -9.90
N ALA A 93 1.71 -9.81 -10.81
CA ALA A 93 0.64 -10.75 -10.55
C ALA A 93 1.00 -11.77 -9.45
N GLU A 94 2.23 -12.29 -9.46
CA GLU A 94 2.70 -13.20 -8.43
C GLU A 94 2.75 -12.57 -7.04
N PHE A 95 3.27 -11.34 -6.96
CA PHE A 95 3.24 -10.57 -5.72
C PHE A 95 1.80 -10.34 -5.24
N ALA A 96 0.93 -9.85 -6.14
CA ALA A 96 -0.45 -9.53 -5.83
C ALA A 96 -1.22 -10.74 -5.30
N ASP A 97 -1.02 -11.91 -5.92
CA ASP A 97 -1.66 -13.15 -5.51
C ASP A 97 -1.10 -13.69 -4.19
N LYS A 98 0.21 -13.55 -3.93
CA LYS A 98 0.81 -13.91 -2.63
C LYS A 98 0.35 -13.02 -1.48
N ASN A 99 0.08 -11.74 -1.79
CA ASN A 99 -0.41 -10.75 -0.82
C ASN A 99 -1.94 -10.68 -0.77
N TYR A 100 -2.63 -11.62 -1.43
CA TYR A 100 -4.09 -11.72 -1.44
C TYR A 100 -4.63 -12.23 -0.10
N THR A 101 -4.41 -11.45 0.94
CA THR A 101 -4.94 -11.64 2.28
C THR A 101 -5.76 -10.41 2.63
N LEU A 102 -7.01 -10.65 3.06
CA LEU A 102 -8.07 -9.69 3.41
C LEU A 102 -8.99 -9.30 2.25
N ARG A 103 -9.90 -10.23 1.92
CA ARG A 103 -11.05 -10.02 1.02
C ARG A 103 -12.30 -9.48 1.75
N ASN A 104 -12.22 -9.32 3.07
CA ASN A 104 -13.35 -8.98 3.94
C ASN A 104 -12.99 -7.71 4.72
N ASP A 105 -13.60 -6.58 4.37
CA ASP A 105 -14.37 -5.73 5.31
C ASP A 105 -14.79 -4.36 4.74
N ASP A 106 -14.23 -3.86 3.64
CA ASP A 106 -14.54 -2.50 3.15
C ASP A 106 -15.24 -2.47 1.76
N GLN A 107 -16.34 -3.21 1.58
CA GLN A 107 -17.01 -3.40 0.27
C GLN A 107 -18.14 -2.38 -0.08
N HIS A 108 -18.26 -1.24 0.61
CA HIS A 108 -19.51 -0.45 0.54
C HIS A 108 -19.43 1.03 0.16
N ASN A 109 -18.27 1.62 -0.13
CA ASN A 109 -18.18 3.02 -0.59
C ASN A 109 -17.52 3.11 -1.97
N SER A 110 -17.76 4.22 -2.68
CA SER A 110 -17.11 4.59 -3.95
C SER A 110 -15.61 4.23 -3.90
N LEU A 111 -15.26 3.10 -4.54
CA LEU A 111 -13.97 2.42 -4.33
C LEU A 111 -12.79 3.37 -4.57
N ASP A 112 -12.87 4.22 -5.59
CA ASP A 112 -11.77 5.10 -5.99
C ASP A 112 -11.57 6.29 -5.01
N GLU A 113 -12.65 6.95 -4.55
CA GLU A 113 -12.54 8.05 -3.58
C GLU A 113 -12.05 7.55 -2.21
N PHE A 114 -12.54 6.39 -1.79
CA PHE A 114 -12.06 5.73 -0.57
C PHE A 114 -10.57 5.39 -0.67
N LEU A 115 -10.12 4.82 -1.79
CA LEU A 115 -8.72 4.49 -2.03
C LEU A 115 -7.84 5.75 -1.95
N ILE A 116 -8.28 6.87 -2.55
CA ILE A 116 -7.58 8.15 -2.50
C ILE A 116 -7.51 8.71 -1.08
N ASP A 117 -8.64 8.81 -0.37
CA ASP A 117 -8.69 9.35 0.99
C ASP A 117 -7.84 8.51 1.96
N LYS A 118 -7.93 7.18 1.87
CA LYS A 118 -7.12 6.29 2.69
C LYS A 118 -5.63 6.42 2.37
N ALA A 119 -5.26 6.50 1.08
CA ALA A 119 -3.88 6.72 0.67
C ALA A 119 -3.33 8.04 1.22
N ARG A 120 -4.11 9.13 1.16
CA ARG A 120 -3.73 10.43 1.73
C ARG A 120 -3.53 10.35 3.25
N LYS A 121 -4.44 9.69 3.98
CA LYS A 121 -4.32 9.46 5.43
C LYS A 121 -3.06 8.67 5.79
N LEU A 122 -2.75 7.61 5.04
CA LEU A 122 -1.55 6.80 5.29
C LEU A 122 -0.26 7.57 4.95
N LYS A 123 -0.26 8.36 3.87
CA LYS A 123 0.86 9.27 3.55
C LYS A 123 1.08 10.29 4.67
N ALA A 124 0.02 10.95 5.13
CA ALA A 124 0.09 11.93 6.22
C ALA A 124 0.54 11.31 7.55
N ALA A 125 0.17 10.06 7.83
CA ALA A 125 0.64 9.30 8.99
C ALA A 125 2.11 8.85 8.87
N GLY A 126 2.78 9.13 7.74
CA GLY A 126 4.16 8.74 7.50
C GLY A 126 4.36 7.28 7.12
N ALA A 127 3.29 6.54 6.81
CA ALA A 127 3.35 5.10 6.53
C ALA A 127 4.31 4.77 5.39
N VAL A 128 4.26 5.51 4.28
CA VAL A 128 5.18 5.33 3.15
C VAL A 128 6.64 5.50 3.60
N ARG A 129 6.96 6.56 4.34
CA ARG A 129 8.33 6.80 4.83
C ARG A 129 8.81 5.69 5.77
N LEU A 130 7.95 5.23 6.67
CA LEU A 130 8.31 4.26 7.71
C LEU A 130 8.44 2.83 7.16
N LEU A 131 7.55 2.45 6.24
CA LEU A 131 7.37 1.05 5.84
C LEU A 131 7.94 0.72 4.46
N HIS A 132 8.40 1.70 3.67
CA HIS A 132 8.89 1.46 2.31
C HIS A 132 10.05 0.43 2.23
N SER A 133 10.89 0.31 3.26
CA SER A 133 11.96 -0.70 3.26
C SER A 133 11.45 -2.14 3.37
N GLN A 134 10.27 -2.34 3.96
CA GLN A 134 9.67 -3.66 4.22
C GLN A 134 8.53 -3.98 3.23
N LEU A 135 7.78 -2.96 2.85
CA LEU A 135 6.58 -3.04 2.01
C LEU A 135 6.70 -2.09 0.82
N SER A 136 7.84 -2.14 0.11
CA SER A 136 8.17 -1.20 -0.96
C SER A 136 7.07 -1.13 -2.02
N TRP A 137 6.58 -2.29 -2.47
CA TRP A 137 5.55 -2.35 -3.50
C TRP A 137 4.21 -1.77 -3.05
N GLN A 138 3.74 -2.15 -1.86
CA GLN A 138 2.51 -1.59 -1.29
C GLN A 138 2.64 -0.07 -1.07
N CYS A 139 3.79 0.39 -0.57
CA CYS A 139 4.07 1.81 -0.37
C CYS A 139 4.09 2.59 -1.68
N SER A 140 4.67 2.02 -2.75
CA SER A 140 4.67 2.61 -4.09
C SER A 140 3.26 2.74 -4.68
N LEU A 141 2.40 1.74 -4.47
CA LEU A 141 0.98 1.83 -4.88
C LEU A 141 0.26 2.97 -4.12
N ILE A 142 0.50 3.09 -2.82
CA ILE A 142 -0.11 4.14 -1.99
C ILE A 142 0.41 5.53 -2.35
N ALA A 143 1.71 5.65 -2.65
CA ALA A 143 2.33 6.91 -3.06
C ALA A 143 1.63 7.49 -4.30
N ASN A 144 1.36 6.63 -5.29
CA ASN A 144 0.88 6.98 -6.62
C ASN A 144 -0.62 6.68 -6.85
N MET A 145 -1.42 6.51 -5.79
CA MET A 145 -2.80 6.03 -5.86
C MET A 145 -3.70 6.85 -6.81
N GLU A 146 -3.57 8.18 -6.82
CA GLU A 146 -4.39 9.06 -7.67
C GLU A 146 -4.10 8.81 -9.16
N GLU A 147 -2.82 8.81 -9.54
CA GLU A 147 -2.37 8.56 -10.91
C GLU A 147 -2.72 7.14 -11.38
N LEU A 148 -2.62 6.16 -10.48
CA LEU A 148 -3.01 4.78 -10.75
C LEU A 148 -4.50 4.64 -11.05
N LEU A 149 -5.35 5.34 -10.30
CA LEU A 149 -6.80 5.33 -10.53
C LEU A 149 -7.18 6.08 -11.80
N ASP A 150 -6.49 7.17 -12.13
CA ASP A 150 -6.70 7.87 -13.40
C ASP A 150 -6.31 6.99 -14.60
N CYS A 151 -5.19 6.26 -14.50
CA CYS A 151 -4.80 5.26 -15.50
C CYS A 151 -5.86 4.15 -15.68
N LEU A 152 -6.49 3.70 -14.59
CA LEU A 152 -7.59 2.73 -14.65
C LEU A 152 -8.85 3.29 -15.35
N LYS A 153 -9.16 4.57 -15.16
CA LYS A 153 -10.32 5.22 -15.82
C LYS A 153 -10.11 5.34 -17.33
N GLU A 154 -8.89 5.64 -17.77
CA GLU A 154 -8.55 5.74 -19.21
C GLU A 154 -8.65 4.39 -19.93
N ALA A 155 -8.49 3.28 -19.21
CA ALA A 155 -8.54 1.93 -19.75
C ALA A 155 -9.95 1.29 -19.70
N SER A 156 -10.94 1.95 -19.08
CA SER A 156 -12.32 1.47 -18.91
C SER A 156 -13.26 2.02 -19.98
#